data_AF-A0A8T4RQN5-F1
#
_entry.id   AF-A0A8T4RQN5-F1
#
_cell.length_a   1.000
_cell.length_b   1.000
_cell.length_c   1.000
_cell.angle_alpha   90.00
_cell.angle_beta   90.00
_cell.angle_gamma   90.00
#
_symmetry.space_group_name_H-M   'P 1'
#
loop_
_entity.id
_entity.type
_entity.pdbx_description
1 polymer ?
#
loop_
_entity_poly.entity_id
_entity_poly.type
_entity_poly.pdbx_seq_one_letter_code
_entity_poly.pdbx_strand_id
1 'polypeptide(L)'
;AIDYISKRVGIAQAKEIRMERTKEIIEKYLLPNIGLDSRARLMKAKNICKMLKKYIDVSNGQREPDDKDHYMNKRIRMSGDLLLDLFRVNFKVLVSDILYNFQRIIKRGKLPSIRVIIRDKLLTSRLYSSMATGEWVGGRQGISQRMSRTNFLDMISHLQRVVSPLSSSQENFEARALHCTHLGRLCPIETPEGTNIGLRKNLAMLASLSQNVNEKDIIEKMKSLGLQEAV
;
A
#
# COMPACT_ATOMS: atom_id res chain seq x y z
N ALA A 1 -17.96 -24.18 12.42
CA ALA A 1 -16.78 -23.36 12.08
C ALA A 1 -17.06 -21.85 12.14
N ILE A 2 -17.99 -21.29 11.36
CA ILE A 2 -18.24 -19.82 11.35
C ILE A 2 -18.68 -19.30 12.73
N ASP A 3 -19.59 -20.01 13.42
CA ASP A 3 -20.00 -19.64 14.78
C ASP A 3 -18.81 -19.59 15.77
N TYR A 4 -17.86 -20.51 15.63
CA TYR A 4 -16.64 -20.53 16.45
C TYR A 4 -15.76 -19.30 16.22
N ILE A 5 -15.50 -18.96 14.95
CA ILE A 5 -14.75 -17.75 14.59
C ILE A 5 -15.46 -16.52 15.15
N SER A 6 -16.79 -16.47 14.99
CA SER A 6 -17.59 -15.33 15.42
C SER A 6 -17.56 -15.08 16.93
N LYS A 7 -17.49 -16.16 17.73
CA LYS A 7 -17.31 -16.09 19.19
C LYS A 7 -15.93 -15.55 19.55
N ARG A 8 -14.88 -15.95 18.83
CA ARG A 8 -13.51 -15.43 19.04
C ARG A 8 -13.34 -13.96 18.62
N VAL A 9 -14.10 -13.51 17.61
CA VAL A 9 -14.13 -12.10 17.21
C VAL A 9 -14.83 -11.22 18.26
N GLY A 10 -15.56 -11.82 19.21
CA GLY A 10 -16.18 -11.08 20.32
C GLY A 10 -17.49 -10.37 19.95
N ILE A 11 -18.18 -10.82 18.90
CA ILE A 11 -19.45 -10.19 18.48
C ILE A 11 -20.57 -10.64 19.43
N ALA A 12 -21.02 -9.76 20.33
CA ALA A 12 -21.99 -10.07 21.40
C ALA A 12 -23.47 -10.19 20.94
N GLN A 13 -23.74 -10.34 19.65
CA GLN A 13 -25.11 -10.36 19.10
C GLN A 13 -25.69 -11.77 19.00
N ALA A 14 -26.99 -11.86 18.69
CA ALA A 14 -27.68 -13.11 18.38
C ALA A 14 -26.95 -13.91 17.28
N LYS A 15 -27.07 -15.24 17.34
CA LYS A 15 -26.29 -16.18 16.51
C LYS A 15 -26.37 -15.86 15.02
N GLU A 16 -27.56 -15.54 14.51
CA GLU A 16 -27.77 -15.26 13.08
C GLU A 16 -27.04 -13.99 12.62
N ILE A 17 -27.27 -12.88 13.31
CA ILE A 17 -26.64 -11.58 13.03
C ILE A 17 -25.12 -11.69 13.13
N ARG A 18 -24.65 -12.42 14.15
CA ARG A 18 -23.23 -12.68 14.37
C ARG A 18 -22.59 -13.47 13.22
N MET A 19 -23.26 -14.51 12.73
CA MET A 19 -22.78 -15.30 11.59
C MET A 19 -22.71 -14.47 10.31
N GLU A 20 -23.71 -13.62 10.07
CA GLU A 20 -23.74 -12.73 8.91
C GLU A 20 -22.60 -11.71 8.94
N ARG A 21 -22.41 -11.01 10.06
CA ARG A 21 -21.27 -10.09 10.23
C ARG A 21 -19.92 -10.77 10.07
N THR A 22 -19.79 -12.01 10.56
CA THR A 22 -18.54 -12.76 10.40
C THR A 22 -18.27 -13.08 8.93
N LYS A 23 -19.31 -13.40 8.15
CA LYS A 23 -19.19 -13.56 6.69
C LYS A 23 -18.73 -12.27 6.02
N GLU A 24 -19.29 -11.12 6.39
CA GLU A 24 -18.84 -9.83 5.85
C GLU A 24 -17.38 -9.52 6.21
N ILE A 25 -16.95 -9.85 7.44
CA ILE A 25 -15.56 -9.65 7.85
C ILE A 25 -14.63 -10.51 6.99
N ILE A 26 -14.97 -11.77 6.76
CA ILE A 26 -14.21 -12.65 5.87
C ILE A 26 -14.15 -12.05 4.46
N GLU A 27 -15.24 -11.49 3.95
CA GLU A 27 -15.26 -10.89 2.62
C GLU A 27 -14.41 -9.63 2.51
N LYS A 28 -14.47 -8.74 3.50
CA LYS A 28 -13.79 -7.45 3.49
C LYS A 28 -12.32 -7.53 3.88
N TYR A 29 -11.94 -8.47 4.75
CA TYR A 29 -10.59 -8.50 5.36
C TYR A 29 -9.73 -9.71 4.94
N LEU A 30 -10.32 -10.87 4.59
CA LEU A 30 -9.52 -12.00 4.12
C LEU A 30 -9.16 -11.79 2.65
N LEU A 31 -7.86 -11.64 2.33
CA LEU A 31 -7.33 -11.48 0.97
C LEU A 31 -8.15 -10.46 0.14
N PRO A 32 -8.22 -9.18 0.58
CA PRO A 32 -9.10 -8.17 -0.03
C PRO A 32 -8.75 -7.86 -1.49
N ASN A 33 -7.50 -8.09 -1.89
CA ASN A 33 -7.01 -7.89 -3.25
C ASN A 33 -7.64 -8.83 -4.29
N ILE A 34 -8.21 -9.97 -3.88
CA ILE A 34 -8.86 -10.92 -4.80
C ILE A 34 -10.30 -10.50 -5.11
N GLY A 35 -10.96 -9.83 -4.17
CA GLY A 35 -12.35 -9.39 -4.31
C GLY A 35 -13.06 -9.27 -2.97
N LEU A 36 -14.11 -8.46 -2.96
CA LEU A 36 -14.91 -8.15 -1.76
C LEU A 36 -16.28 -8.85 -1.75
N ASP A 37 -16.62 -9.56 -2.84
CA ASP A 37 -17.91 -10.22 -3.01
C ASP A 37 -17.88 -11.68 -2.52
N SER A 38 -19.06 -12.24 -2.25
CA SER A 38 -19.22 -13.66 -1.91
C SER A 38 -18.72 -14.61 -3.00
N ARG A 39 -18.78 -14.20 -4.28
CA ARG A 39 -18.27 -14.97 -5.42
C ARG A 39 -16.75 -15.19 -5.35
N ALA A 40 -16.02 -14.26 -4.74
CA ALA A 40 -14.56 -14.36 -4.61
C ALA A 40 -14.13 -15.37 -3.53
N ARG A 41 -15.04 -15.87 -2.67
CA ARG A 41 -14.70 -16.79 -1.57
C ARG A 41 -14.03 -18.07 -2.06
N LEU A 42 -14.51 -18.65 -3.16
CA LEU A 42 -13.90 -19.86 -3.74
C LEU A 42 -12.48 -19.58 -4.23
N MET A 43 -12.26 -18.44 -4.90
CA MET A 43 -10.93 -18.02 -5.34
C MET A 43 -9.99 -17.76 -4.16
N LYS A 44 -10.49 -17.17 -3.07
CA LYS A 44 -9.72 -16.99 -1.83
C LYS A 44 -9.30 -18.33 -1.23
N ALA A 45 -10.22 -19.29 -1.15
CA ALA A 45 -9.92 -20.64 -0.66
C ALA A 45 -8.82 -21.33 -1.49
N LYS A 46 -8.94 -21.29 -2.83
CA LYS A 46 -7.91 -21.83 -3.74
C LYS A 46 -6.54 -21.17 -3.52
N ASN A 47 -6.49 -19.85 -3.33
CA ASN A 47 -5.23 -19.15 -3.06
C ASN A 47 -4.62 -19.52 -1.71
N ILE A 48 -5.42 -19.72 -0.66
CA ILE A 48 -4.94 -20.22 0.63
C ILE A 48 -4.34 -21.63 0.46
N CYS A 49 -5.00 -22.52 -0.30
CA CYS A 49 -4.45 -23.83 -0.60
C CYS A 49 -3.11 -23.74 -1.35
N LYS A 50 -2.96 -22.81 -2.30
CA LYS A 50 -1.68 -22.56 -3.00
C LYS A 50 -0.59 -22.05 -2.05
N MET A 51 -0.93 -21.16 -1.10
CA MET A 51 -0.01 -20.67 -0.08
C MET A 51 0.45 -21.80 0.85
N LEU A 52 -0.48 -22.64 1.30
CA LEU A 52 -0.18 -23.82 2.13
C LEU A 52 0.69 -24.83 1.39
N LYS A 53 0.38 -25.12 0.12
CA LYS A 53 1.21 -25.99 -0.72
C LYS A 53 2.65 -25.46 -0.78
N LYS A 54 2.83 -24.17 -1.09
CA LYS A 54 4.16 -23.55 -1.14
C LYS A 54 4.91 -23.67 0.19
N TYR A 55 4.21 -23.50 1.32
CA TYR A 55 4.80 -23.69 2.64
C TYR A 55 5.25 -25.15 2.87
N ILE A 56 4.42 -26.12 2.52
CA ILE A 56 4.76 -27.55 2.63
C ILE A 56 5.95 -27.91 1.74
N ASP A 57 5.98 -27.43 0.50
CA ASP A 57 7.07 -27.66 -0.45
C ASP A 57 8.41 -27.17 0.13
N VAL A 58 8.43 -25.99 0.77
CA VAL A 58 9.62 -25.45 1.46
C VAL A 58 9.96 -26.26 2.70
N SER A 59 8.97 -26.62 3.51
CA SER A 59 9.18 -27.45 4.72
C SER A 59 9.75 -28.83 4.39
N ASN A 60 9.43 -29.38 3.22
CA ASN A 60 9.93 -30.66 2.74
C ASN A 60 11.25 -30.55 1.96
N GLY A 61 11.83 -29.35 1.82
CA GLY A 61 13.07 -29.13 1.07
C GLY A 61 12.92 -29.30 -0.45
N GLN A 62 11.69 -29.30 -0.98
CA GLN A 62 11.43 -29.39 -2.43
C GLN A 62 11.53 -28.04 -3.14
N ARG A 63 11.55 -26.95 -2.36
CA ARG A 63 11.63 -25.58 -2.85
C ARG A 63 12.44 -24.72 -1.89
N GLU A 64 13.29 -23.85 -2.44
CA GLU A 64 14.03 -22.87 -1.65
C GLU A 64 13.11 -21.77 -1.07
N PRO A 65 13.44 -21.22 0.12
CA PRO A 65 12.78 -20.03 0.65
C PRO A 65 12.84 -18.85 -0.34
N ASP A 66 11.79 -18.03 -0.38
CA ASP A 66 11.80 -16.85 -1.25
C ASP A 66 12.79 -15.80 -0.75
N ASP A 67 13.61 -15.28 -1.65
CA ASP A 67 14.45 -14.11 -1.38
C ASP A 67 13.60 -12.83 -1.36
N LYS A 68 13.37 -12.29 -0.15
CA LYS A 68 12.66 -11.04 0.08
C LYS A 68 13.39 -9.81 -0.51
N ASP A 69 14.72 -9.90 -0.68
CA ASP A 69 15.56 -8.78 -1.08
C ASP A 69 15.73 -8.66 -2.59
N HIS A 70 15.40 -9.74 -3.33
CA HIS A 70 15.25 -9.71 -4.77
C HIS A 70 14.34 -8.56 -5.21
N TYR A 71 14.83 -7.75 -6.15
CA TYR A 71 14.12 -6.54 -6.59
C TYR A 71 12.77 -6.80 -7.29
N MET A 72 12.46 -8.04 -7.69
CA MET A 72 11.16 -8.40 -8.26
C MET A 72 10.02 -8.28 -7.23
N ASN A 73 10.37 -8.40 -5.94
CA ASN A 73 9.45 -8.31 -4.81
C ASN A 73 9.34 -6.87 -4.27
N LYS A 74 10.11 -5.94 -4.84
CA LYS A 74 10.18 -4.53 -4.41
C LYS A 74 9.55 -3.64 -5.48
N ARG A 75 8.86 -2.59 -5.04
CA ARG A 75 8.26 -1.58 -5.93
C ARG A 75 8.60 -0.19 -5.40
N ILE A 76 9.03 0.70 -6.30
CA ILE A 76 9.20 2.11 -6.01
C ILE A 76 7.83 2.76 -6.07
N ARG A 77 7.48 3.54 -5.04
CA ARG A 77 6.28 4.39 -5.05
C ARG A 77 6.69 5.80 -5.41
N MET A 78 6.10 6.34 -6.46
CA MET A 78 6.42 7.68 -6.93
C MET A 78 5.62 8.74 -6.16
N SER A 79 6.00 10.01 -6.33
CA SER A 79 5.30 11.14 -5.73
C SER A 79 3.78 11.10 -6.00
N GLY A 80 3.37 10.71 -7.21
CA GLY A 80 1.96 10.56 -7.56
C GLY A 80 1.23 9.49 -6.74
N ASP A 81 1.83 8.31 -6.56
CA ASP A 81 1.24 7.22 -5.76
C ASP A 81 1.10 7.63 -4.28
N LEU A 82 2.12 8.30 -3.76
CA LEU A 82 2.13 8.78 -2.38
C LEU A 82 1.07 9.86 -2.19
N LEU A 83 0.98 10.83 -3.12
CA LEU A 83 -0.03 11.90 -3.08
C LEU A 83 -1.45 11.34 -3.19
N LEU A 84 -1.66 10.31 -4.00
CA LEU A 84 -2.95 9.63 -4.10
C LEU A 84 -3.38 9.02 -2.76
N ASP A 85 -2.46 8.36 -2.06
CA ASP A 85 -2.75 7.80 -0.73
C ASP A 85 -3.05 8.89 0.30
N LEU A 86 -2.24 9.95 0.31
CA LEU A 86 -2.43 11.10 1.18
C LEU A 86 -3.80 11.75 0.94
N PHE A 87 -4.15 11.99 -0.32
CA PHE A 87 -5.43 12.55 -0.72
C PHE A 87 -6.59 11.63 -0.35
N ARG A 88 -6.50 10.33 -0.67
CA ARG A 88 -7.57 9.35 -0.40
C ARG A 88 -7.93 9.28 1.08
N VAL A 89 -6.95 9.27 1.98
CA VAL A 89 -7.20 9.25 3.43
C VAL A 89 -7.86 10.55 3.87
N ASN A 90 -7.28 11.70 3.53
CA ASN A 90 -7.80 13.00 3.96
C ASN A 90 -9.18 13.31 3.38
N PHE A 91 -9.42 12.90 2.13
CA PHE A 91 -10.72 13.03 1.48
C PHE A 91 -11.79 12.18 2.15
N LYS A 92 -11.47 10.93 2.56
CA LYS A 92 -12.40 10.11 3.36
C LYS A 92 -12.76 10.78 4.68
N VAL A 93 -11.79 11.42 5.36
CA VAL A 93 -12.08 12.17 6.58
C VAL A 93 -12.98 13.37 6.30
N LEU A 94 -12.73 14.11 5.21
CA LEU A 94 -13.60 15.21 4.79
C LEU A 94 -15.04 14.74 4.53
N VAL A 95 -15.22 13.62 3.83
CA VAL A 95 -16.55 13.04 3.58
C VAL A 95 -17.26 12.67 4.89
N SER A 96 -16.56 12.03 5.82
CA SER A 96 -17.11 11.73 7.15
C SER A 96 -17.48 13.00 7.93
N ASP A 97 -16.66 14.04 7.87
CA ASP A 97 -16.93 15.33 8.50
C ASP A 97 -18.15 16.03 7.88
N ILE A 98 -18.32 15.94 6.56
CA ILE A 98 -19.49 16.46 5.85
C ILE A 98 -20.76 15.78 6.38
N LEU A 99 -20.77 14.45 6.43
CA LEU A 99 -21.92 13.67 6.92
C LEU A 99 -22.24 14.02 8.38
N TYR A 100 -21.21 14.10 9.23
CA TYR A 100 -21.37 14.47 10.65
C TYR A 100 -21.95 15.88 10.81
N ASN A 101 -21.40 16.87 10.11
CA ASN A 101 -21.88 18.26 10.18
C ASN A 101 -23.33 18.37 9.66
N PHE A 102 -23.66 17.69 8.57
CA PHE A 102 -25.01 17.64 8.03
C PHE A 102 -26.02 17.09 9.04
N GLN A 103 -25.75 15.91 9.62
CA GLN A 103 -26.61 15.31 10.65
C GLN A 103 -26.78 16.21 11.88
N ARG A 104 -25.71 16.87 12.31
CA ARG A 104 -25.75 17.79 13.48
C ARG A 104 -26.61 19.03 13.21
N ILE A 105 -26.56 19.60 12.01
CA ILE A 105 -27.32 20.82 11.69
C ILE A 105 -28.81 20.50 11.48
N ILE A 106 -29.12 19.38 10.82
CA ILE A 106 -30.52 18.94 10.66
C ILE A 106 -31.18 18.65 12.01
N LYS A 107 -30.46 18.03 12.95
CA LYS A 107 -30.95 17.83 14.33
C LYS A 107 -31.33 19.14 15.03
N ARG A 108 -30.80 20.29 14.59
CA ARG A 108 -31.14 21.63 15.11
C ARG A 108 -32.26 22.31 14.32
N GLY A 109 -32.92 21.62 13.39
CA GLY A 109 -34.04 22.13 12.60
C GLY A 109 -33.65 23.11 11.49
N LYS A 110 -32.37 23.20 11.12
CA LYS A 110 -31.91 24.08 10.02
C LYS A 110 -31.51 23.25 8.81
N LEU A 111 -31.81 23.76 7.61
CA LEU A 111 -31.31 23.22 6.34
C LEU A 111 -29.98 23.91 6.00
N PRO A 112 -28.82 23.23 6.14
CA PRO A 112 -27.54 23.85 5.82
C PRO A 112 -27.33 23.96 4.30
N SER A 113 -26.71 25.06 3.86
CA SER A 113 -26.15 25.13 2.52
C SER A 113 -24.85 24.30 2.44
N ILE A 114 -24.56 23.75 1.27
CA ILE A 114 -23.40 22.88 1.04
C ILE A 114 -22.08 23.57 1.45
N ARG A 115 -21.95 24.87 1.17
CA ARG A 115 -20.76 25.67 1.53
C ARG A 115 -20.49 25.71 3.03
N VAL A 116 -21.52 25.66 3.88
CA VAL A 116 -21.37 25.68 5.34
C VAL A 116 -20.96 24.31 5.88
N ILE A 117 -21.31 23.23 5.17
CA ILE A 117 -21.03 21.85 5.59
C ILE A 117 -19.58 21.48 5.26
N ILE A 118 -19.08 21.90 4.10
CA ILE A 118 -17.75 21.54 3.60
C ILE A 118 -16.68 22.41 4.28
N ARG A 119 -15.68 21.75 4.87
CA ARG A 119 -14.50 22.40 5.46
C ARG A 119 -13.30 22.23 4.54
N ASP A 120 -13.29 22.97 3.44
CA ASP A 120 -12.22 22.98 2.43
C ASP A 120 -10.85 23.32 3.02
N LYS A 121 -10.76 24.36 3.87
CA LYS A 121 -9.51 24.79 4.51
C LYS A 121 -8.84 23.69 5.33
N LEU A 122 -9.61 22.78 5.93
CA LEU A 122 -9.09 21.67 6.72
C LEU A 122 -8.42 20.61 5.85
N LEU A 123 -8.98 20.31 4.68
CA LEU A 123 -8.35 19.40 3.73
C LEU A 123 -7.02 20.00 3.26
N THR A 124 -7.05 21.27 2.84
CA THR A 124 -5.89 22.00 2.36
C THR A 124 -4.78 22.03 3.40
N SER A 125 -5.08 22.41 4.65
CA SER A 125 -4.08 22.50 5.72
C SER A 125 -3.44 21.16 6.05
N ARG A 126 -4.19 20.06 6.05
CA ARG A 126 -3.65 18.71 6.29
C ARG A 126 -2.70 18.26 5.18
N LEU A 127 -3.07 18.50 3.92
CA LEU A 127 -2.19 18.17 2.78
C LEU A 127 -0.88 18.96 2.85
N TYR A 128 -0.96 20.29 3.08
CA TYR A 128 0.23 21.13 3.21
C TYR A 128 1.09 20.75 4.40
N SER A 129 0.47 20.44 5.55
CA SER A 129 1.21 20.03 6.74
C SER A 129 2.02 18.76 6.48
N SER A 130 1.42 17.71 5.92
CA SER A 130 2.13 16.47 5.57
C SER A 130 3.26 16.71 4.55
N MET A 131 3.03 17.57 3.56
CA MET A 131 4.07 17.92 2.59
C MET A 131 5.22 18.72 3.21
N ALA A 132 4.95 19.58 4.19
CA ALA A 132 5.93 20.42 4.85
C ALA A 132 6.76 19.66 5.90
N THR A 133 6.14 18.78 6.69
CA THR A 133 6.82 18.00 7.74
C THR A 133 7.44 16.71 7.19
N GLY A 134 6.93 16.21 6.06
CA GLY A 134 7.33 14.90 5.54
C GLY A 134 6.73 13.73 6.32
N GLU A 135 5.69 13.97 7.13
CA GLU A 135 4.89 12.94 7.80
C GLU A 135 3.66 12.57 6.96
N TRP A 136 3.62 11.32 6.50
CA TRP A 136 2.61 10.83 5.57
C TRP A 136 1.79 9.70 6.18
N VAL A 137 0.70 9.36 5.50
CA VAL A 137 -0.24 8.32 5.90
C VAL A 137 0.44 6.97 6.13
N GLY A 138 0.02 6.28 7.20
CA GLY A 138 0.60 5.00 7.61
C GLY A 138 1.91 5.11 8.40
N GLY A 139 2.16 6.24 9.05
CA GLY A 139 3.33 6.43 9.92
C GLY A 139 4.65 6.57 9.17
N ARG A 140 4.60 6.89 7.86
CA ARG A 140 5.81 7.08 7.04
C ARG A 140 6.37 8.47 7.29
N GLN A 141 7.66 8.55 7.56
CA GLN A 141 8.38 9.79 7.81
C GLN A 141 9.48 10.00 6.76
N GLY A 142 9.86 11.25 6.52
CA GLY A 142 10.99 11.61 5.66
C GLY A 142 10.75 11.44 4.16
N ILE A 143 9.48 11.35 3.72
CA ILE A 143 9.13 11.30 2.29
C ILE A 143 9.36 12.65 1.62
N SER A 144 8.81 13.73 2.20
CA SER A 144 9.13 15.08 1.72
C SER A 144 10.41 15.56 2.37
N GLN A 145 11.32 16.06 1.55
CA GLN A 145 12.61 16.60 1.97
C GLN A 145 12.81 17.99 1.35
N ARG A 146 13.60 18.83 2.02
CA ARG A 146 14.03 20.10 1.41
C ARG A 146 14.95 19.80 0.24
N MET A 147 14.66 20.39 -0.91
CA MET A 147 15.48 20.21 -2.10
C MET A 147 16.92 20.66 -1.83
N SER A 148 17.88 19.77 -2.11
CA SER A 148 19.29 20.12 -2.02
C SER A 148 19.69 20.93 -3.26
N ARG A 149 20.29 22.09 -3.05
CA ARG A 149 20.65 23.05 -4.11
C ARG A 149 22.12 23.47 -4.02
N THR A 150 22.98 22.57 -3.53
CA THR A 150 24.41 22.85 -3.40
C THR A 150 25.04 23.06 -4.78
N ASN A 151 24.66 22.24 -5.75
CA ASN A 151 24.98 22.40 -7.16
C ASN A 151 23.92 21.68 -8.03
N PHE A 152 24.05 21.80 -9.36
CA PHE A 152 23.11 21.22 -10.31
C PHE A 152 23.07 19.68 -10.26
N LEU A 153 24.22 19.02 -10.09
CA LEU A 153 24.31 17.57 -10.03
C LEU A 153 23.66 17.01 -8.75
N ASP A 154 23.87 17.67 -7.63
CA ASP A 154 23.24 17.36 -6.34
C ASP A 154 21.71 17.50 -6.43
N MET A 155 21.22 18.51 -7.16
CA MET A 155 19.80 18.68 -7.43
C MET A 155 19.24 17.48 -8.23
N ILE A 156 19.91 17.05 -9.30
CA ILE A 156 19.47 15.89 -10.10
C ILE A 156 19.53 14.60 -9.28
N SER A 157 20.63 14.36 -8.56
CA SER A 157 20.82 13.22 -7.67
C SER A 157 19.68 13.12 -6.64
N HIS A 158 19.30 14.24 -6.04
CA HIS A 158 18.19 14.27 -5.08
C HIS A 158 16.85 13.89 -5.75
N LEU A 159 16.56 14.36 -6.97
CA LEU A 159 15.33 13.97 -7.68
C LEU A 159 15.26 12.48 -8.02
N GLN A 160 16.41 11.82 -8.20
CA GLN A 160 16.51 10.39 -8.51
C GLN A 160 16.61 9.49 -7.28
N ARG A 161 16.52 10.06 -6.08
CA ARG A 161 16.71 9.33 -4.83
C ARG A 161 15.55 8.39 -4.51
N VAL A 162 15.90 7.16 -4.20
CA VAL A 162 15.03 6.08 -3.73
C VAL A 162 15.36 5.81 -2.26
N VAL A 163 14.33 5.89 -1.42
CA VAL A 163 14.46 5.72 0.04
C VAL A 163 13.69 4.48 0.49
N SER A 164 14.39 3.57 1.16
CA SER A 164 13.78 2.41 1.82
C SER A 164 12.98 2.86 3.05
N PRO A 165 11.78 2.29 3.30
CA PRO A 165 11.00 2.59 4.50
C PRO A 165 11.54 1.90 5.77
N LEU A 166 12.58 1.07 5.65
CA LEU A 166 13.19 0.40 6.79
C LEU A 166 13.86 1.40 7.74
N SER A 167 13.80 1.12 9.04
CA SER A 167 14.45 1.95 10.04
C SER A 167 15.96 1.92 9.87
N SER A 168 16.60 3.09 9.90
CA SER A 168 18.05 3.23 9.92
C SER A 168 18.68 2.77 11.23
N SER A 169 17.89 2.68 12.31
CA SER A 169 18.32 2.18 13.62
C SER A 169 18.45 0.66 13.68
N GLN A 170 17.81 -0.06 12.75
CA GLN A 170 17.87 -1.51 12.69
C GLN A 170 18.98 -1.98 11.75
N GLU A 171 19.67 -3.03 12.17
CA GLU A 171 20.76 -3.67 11.44
C GLU A 171 20.23 -4.60 10.34
N ASN A 172 19.67 -4.01 9.29
CA ASN A 172 19.14 -4.72 8.13
C ASN A 172 20.24 -5.09 7.13
N PHE A 173 21.17 -5.99 7.51
CA PHE A 173 22.37 -6.30 6.70
C PHE A 173 22.08 -6.70 5.26
N GLU A 174 21.19 -7.67 5.04
CA GLU A 174 20.82 -8.16 3.70
C GLU A 174 20.20 -7.06 2.83
N ALA A 175 19.31 -6.26 3.41
CA ALA A 175 18.64 -5.17 2.69
C ALA A 175 19.59 -4.01 2.35
N ARG A 176 20.65 -3.80 3.14
CA ARG A 176 21.69 -2.79 2.89
C ARG A 176 22.71 -3.24 1.87
N ALA A 177 23.00 -4.55 1.82
CA ALA A 177 23.94 -5.14 0.90
C ALA A 177 23.56 -4.88 -0.57
N LEU A 178 24.58 -4.85 -1.43
CA LEU A 178 24.35 -4.72 -2.87
C LEU A 178 23.86 -6.05 -3.44
N HIS A 179 22.55 -6.16 -3.64
CA HIS A 179 21.97 -7.33 -4.31
C HIS A 179 22.21 -7.29 -5.83
N CYS A 180 22.54 -8.44 -6.44
CA CYS A 180 22.85 -8.55 -7.88
C CYS A 180 21.70 -8.03 -8.77
N THR A 181 20.45 -8.15 -8.32
CA THR A 181 19.26 -7.72 -9.09
C THR A 181 19.13 -6.20 -9.19
N HIS A 182 19.92 -5.43 -8.43
CA HIS A 182 19.97 -3.98 -8.53
C HIS A 182 20.64 -3.50 -9.82
N LEU A 183 21.43 -4.35 -10.48
CA LEU A 183 22.13 -4.01 -11.71
C LEU A 183 21.16 -3.46 -12.76
N GLY A 184 21.49 -2.28 -13.31
CA GLY A 184 20.69 -1.56 -14.29
C GLY A 184 19.43 -0.89 -13.75
N ARG A 185 19.12 -1.01 -12.45
CA ARG A 185 17.94 -0.41 -11.81
C ARG A 185 18.31 0.66 -10.80
N LEU A 186 19.26 0.36 -9.93
CA LEU A 186 19.77 1.27 -8.91
C LEU A 186 21.27 1.45 -9.08
N CYS A 187 21.77 2.64 -8.76
CA CYS A 187 23.20 2.92 -8.72
C CYS A 187 23.87 2.06 -7.63
N PRO A 188 24.93 1.29 -7.95
CA PRO A 188 25.61 0.45 -6.97
C PRO A 188 26.50 1.25 -6.01
N ILE A 189 26.91 2.45 -6.41
CA ILE A 189 27.91 3.28 -5.69
C ILE A 189 27.23 4.42 -4.91
N GLU A 190 26.20 5.05 -5.47
CA GLU A 190 25.62 6.26 -4.90
C GLU A 190 24.68 5.93 -3.72
N THR A 191 25.29 5.85 -2.55
CA THR A 191 24.64 5.69 -1.23
C THR A 191 25.38 6.58 -0.24
N PRO A 192 24.69 7.21 0.74
CA PRO A 192 25.37 7.91 1.81
C PRO A 192 26.16 6.93 2.70
N GLU A 193 27.19 7.45 3.34
CA GLU A 193 27.91 6.75 4.40
C GLU A 193 27.11 6.74 5.72
N GLY A 194 27.50 5.86 6.65
CA GLY A 194 26.92 5.77 7.98
C GLY A 194 25.57 5.03 8.03
N THR A 195 24.67 5.47 8.91
CA THR A 195 23.44 4.71 9.26
C THR A 195 22.46 4.55 8.11
N ASN A 196 22.53 5.38 7.08
CA ASN A 196 21.65 5.31 5.90
C ASN A 196 22.23 4.48 4.74
N ILE A 197 23.44 3.91 4.91
CA ILE A 197 24.11 3.14 3.87
C ILE A 197 23.22 1.99 3.38
N GLY A 198 23.03 1.89 2.06
CA GLY A 198 22.19 0.90 1.42
C GLY A 198 20.68 1.13 1.52
N LEU A 199 20.21 1.97 2.45
CA LEU A 199 18.79 2.31 2.59
C LEU A 199 18.38 3.50 1.72
N ARG A 200 19.32 4.39 1.39
CA ARG A 200 19.15 5.45 0.40
C ARG A 200 20.04 5.13 -0.79
N LYS A 201 19.43 5.00 -1.95
CA LYS A 201 20.10 4.70 -3.23
C LYS A 201 19.53 5.62 -4.29
N ASN A 202 20.21 5.74 -5.42
CA ASN A 202 19.69 6.47 -6.57
C ASN A 202 19.33 5.52 -7.71
N LEU A 203 18.45 5.98 -8.61
CA LEU A 203 18.16 5.27 -9.85
C LEU A 203 19.41 5.19 -10.73
N ALA A 204 19.52 4.10 -11.51
CA ALA A 204 20.53 4.03 -12.57
C ALA A 204 20.14 4.97 -13.73
N MET A 205 21.13 5.41 -14.52
CA MET A 205 20.91 6.40 -15.60
C MET A 205 19.84 6.01 -16.62
N LEU A 206 19.75 4.72 -16.97
CA LEU A 206 18.79 4.19 -17.94
C LEU A 206 17.59 3.50 -17.26
N ALA A 207 17.45 3.65 -15.95
CA ALA A 207 16.34 3.04 -15.23
C ALA A 207 15.03 3.70 -15.65
N SER A 208 14.08 2.87 -16.08
CA SER A 208 12.71 3.29 -16.39
C SER A 208 11.75 2.65 -15.41
N LEU A 209 10.73 3.41 -15.03
CA LEU A 209 9.70 2.95 -14.10
C LEU A 209 8.45 2.54 -14.86
N SER A 210 7.92 1.37 -14.52
CA SER A 210 6.69 0.86 -15.09
C SER A 210 5.51 1.78 -14.75
N GLN A 211 4.66 2.04 -15.74
CA GLN A 211 3.41 2.76 -15.53
C GLN A 211 2.27 1.79 -15.18
N ASN A 212 1.20 2.32 -14.59
CA ASN A 212 0.02 1.53 -14.32
C ASN A 212 -0.69 1.17 -15.63
N VAL A 213 -0.99 -0.12 -15.78
CA VAL A 213 -1.79 -0.65 -16.90
C VAL A 213 -3.05 -1.26 -16.31
N ASN A 214 -4.17 -1.11 -17.00
CA ASN A 214 -5.44 -1.68 -16.58
C ASN A 214 -5.39 -3.21 -16.67
N GLU A 215 -5.56 -3.88 -15.53
CA GLU A 215 -5.49 -5.34 -15.44
C GLU A 215 -6.58 -6.04 -16.29
N LYS A 216 -7.74 -5.40 -16.47
CA LYS A 216 -8.85 -5.97 -17.25
C LYS A 216 -8.46 -6.20 -18.70
N ASP A 217 -7.82 -5.21 -19.31
CA ASP A 217 -7.41 -5.25 -20.71
C ASP A 217 -6.37 -6.36 -20.94
N ILE A 218 -5.47 -6.56 -19.97
CA ILE A 218 -4.49 -7.64 -19.99
C ILE A 218 -5.20 -9.00 -19.87
N ILE A 219 -6.14 -9.16 -18.93
CA ILE A 219 -6.87 -10.42 -18.72
C ILE A 219 -7.69 -10.79 -19.96
N GLU A 220 -8.37 -9.84 -20.59
CA GLU A 220 -9.14 -10.08 -21.82
C GLU A 220 -8.23 -10.56 -22.95
N LYS A 221 -7.05 -9.94 -23.10
CA LYS A 221 -6.05 -10.37 -24.08
C LYS A 221 -5.46 -11.74 -23.76
N MET A 222 -5.25 -12.07 -22.48
CA MET A 222 -4.79 -13.41 -22.11
C MET A 222 -5.87 -14.46 -22.38
N LYS A 223 -7.15 -14.15 -22.15
CA LYS A 223 -8.28 -15.03 -22.48
C LYS A 223 -8.38 -15.29 -23.98
N SER A 224 -8.20 -14.25 -24.82
CA SER A 224 -8.20 -14.43 -26.28
C SER A 224 -7.01 -15.28 -26.77
N LEU A 225 -5.89 -15.28 -26.04
CA LEU A 225 -4.74 -16.15 -26.28
C LEU A 225 -4.90 -17.58 -25.70
N GLY A 226 -6.05 -17.91 -25.12
CA GLY A 226 -6.35 -19.26 -24.63
C GLY A 226 -6.16 -19.47 -23.13
N LEU A 227 -5.98 -18.41 -22.33
CA LEU A 227 -6.01 -18.53 -20.87
C LEU A 227 -7.42 -18.97 -20.42
N GLN A 228 -7.51 -20.17 -19.85
CA GLN A 228 -8.74 -20.66 -19.24
C GLN A 228 -8.79 -20.27 -17.76
N GLU A 229 -9.98 -19.86 -17.29
CA GLU A 229 -10.19 -19.66 -15.87
C GLU A 229 -10.10 -21.01 -15.14
N ALA A 230 -9.34 -21.04 -14.04
CA ALA A 230 -9.18 -22.23 -13.24
C ALA A 230 -10.52 -22.62 -12.58
N VAL A 231 -11.20 -23.60 -13.17
CA VAL A 231 -12.43 -24.24 -12.68
C VAL A 231 -12.29 -24.68 -11.23
#